data_AF-A0A377JV01-F1
#
_entry.id   AF-A0A377JV01-F1
#
_cell.length_a   1.000
_cell.length_b   1.000
_cell.length_c   1.000
_cell.angle_alpha   90.00
_cell.angle_beta   90.00
_cell.angle_gamma   90.00
#
_symmetry.space_group_name_H-M   'P 1'
#
loop_
_entity.id
_entity.type
_entity.pdbx_description
1 polymer ?
#
loop_
_entity_poly.entity_id
_entity_poly.type
_entity_poly.pdbx_seq_one_letter_code
_entity_poly.pdbx_strand_id
1 'polypeptide(L)'
;MIQKIANLAQNLKVSSPTTYNAALPMLIKVLAQTKGDTYLLQVGSKQIQSKSHKELFIGQKYWGEMGKSSLGHITLRNLIPQPNILESFSKAPLQFSLQDLQELGEQKDIFEGFKDFLSQKLATAQSKEEFLFLSNLLLGLKSGVLSLTITEKNEILQMKKIGANTMRFSAIMPSLGIIEGEISITKGGNALSLKVMYESTKALLEKNLSLLKGFKLSKITLDSSLKPLYEFKESLLDVRG
;
A
#
# COMPACT_ATOMS: atom_id res chain seq x y z
N MET A 1 -10.54 -0.19 10.76
CA MET A 1 -10.68 -1.18 9.67
C MET A 1 -9.32 -1.63 9.16
N ILE A 2 -8.51 -0.71 8.63
CA ILE A 2 -7.21 -1.03 8.03
C ILE A 2 -6.28 -1.73 9.02
N GLN A 3 -6.22 -1.29 10.29
CA GLN A 3 -5.46 -1.99 11.33
C GLN A 3 -5.89 -3.45 11.54
N LYS A 4 -7.18 -3.75 11.42
CA LYS A 4 -7.67 -5.14 11.58
C LYS A 4 -7.24 -5.99 10.38
N ILE A 5 -7.29 -5.42 9.18
CA ILE A 5 -6.80 -6.06 7.94
C ILE A 5 -5.29 -6.30 8.02
N ALA A 6 -4.54 -5.32 8.52
CA ALA A 6 -3.11 -5.39 8.79
C ALA A 6 -2.74 -6.50 9.77
N ASN A 7 -3.44 -6.56 10.91
CA ASN A 7 -3.23 -7.59 11.94
C ASN A 7 -3.55 -8.99 11.41
N LEU A 8 -4.63 -9.12 10.64
CA LEU A 8 -5.01 -10.39 10.01
C LEU A 8 -3.94 -10.88 9.03
N ALA A 9 -3.40 -9.99 8.19
CA ALA A 9 -2.34 -10.33 7.25
C ALA A 9 -1.07 -10.83 7.97
N GLN A 10 -0.74 -10.26 9.13
CA GLN A 10 0.42 -10.68 9.92
C GLN A 10 0.22 -12.06 10.57
N ASN A 11 -0.95 -12.31 11.16
CA ASN A 11 -1.25 -13.61 11.77
C ASN A 11 -1.16 -14.77 10.77
N LEU A 12 -1.44 -14.48 9.49
CA LEU A 12 -1.26 -15.46 8.43
C LEU A 12 0.21 -15.63 8.04
N LYS A 13 1.06 -14.61 8.11
CA LYS A 13 2.50 -14.75 7.81
C LYS A 13 3.25 -15.65 8.80
N VAL A 14 2.71 -15.90 10.00
CA VAL A 14 3.31 -16.77 11.01
C VAL A 14 3.00 -18.25 10.69
N SER A 15 3.56 -18.77 9.61
CA SER A 15 3.70 -20.22 9.40
C SER A 15 5.17 -20.57 9.22
N SER A 16 5.60 -21.65 9.88
CA SER A 16 6.96 -22.20 10.00
C SER A 16 7.90 -22.00 8.78
N PRO A 17 9.23 -21.85 9.01
CA PRO A 17 10.24 -21.51 7.98
C PRO A 17 10.40 -22.51 6.82
N THR A 18 9.71 -23.65 6.87
CA THR A 18 9.72 -24.70 5.85
C THR A 18 8.51 -24.67 4.92
N THR A 19 7.48 -23.88 5.20
CA THR A 19 6.26 -23.78 4.37
C THR A 19 6.00 -22.33 3.96
N TYR A 20 6.19 -22.03 2.67
CA TYR A 20 5.78 -20.76 2.10
C TYR A 20 4.26 -20.61 2.25
N ASN A 21 3.79 -19.58 2.94
CA ASN A 21 2.36 -19.32 3.02
C ASN A 21 1.87 -18.75 1.68
N ALA A 22 1.24 -19.59 0.86
CA ALA A 22 0.66 -19.21 -0.42
C ALA A 22 -0.63 -18.38 -0.30
N ALA A 23 -1.09 -18.07 0.93
CA ALA A 23 -2.35 -17.38 1.16
C ALA A 23 -2.29 -15.87 0.92
N LEU A 24 -1.11 -15.26 0.75
CA LEU A 24 -0.92 -13.82 0.56
C LEU A 24 0.11 -13.52 -0.54
N PRO A 25 0.02 -12.36 -1.20
CA PRO A 25 1.07 -11.86 -2.08
C PRO A 25 2.40 -11.72 -1.33
N MET A 26 3.49 -12.07 -2.01
CA MET A 26 4.84 -12.03 -1.44
C MET A 26 5.70 -10.96 -2.10
N LEU A 27 6.64 -10.43 -1.33
CA LEU A 27 7.68 -9.54 -1.82
C LEU A 27 8.74 -10.34 -2.59
N ILE A 28 9.03 -9.88 -3.80
CA ILE A 28 10.02 -10.43 -4.72
C ILE A 28 10.95 -9.28 -5.13
N LYS A 29 12.26 -9.44 -4.91
CA LYS A 29 13.26 -8.47 -5.39
C LYS A 29 14.08 -9.10 -6.51
N VAL A 30 14.23 -8.37 -7.61
CA VAL A 30 15.08 -8.80 -8.73
C VAL A 30 16.52 -8.43 -8.41
N LEU A 31 17.39 -9.43 -8.27
CA LEU A 31 18.80 -9.22 -7.92
C LEU A 31 19.67 -9.05 -9.17
N ALA A 32 19.46 -9.91 -10.18
CA ALA A 32 20.23 -9.89 -11.42
C ALA A 32 19.45 -10.59 -12.55
N GLN A 33 19.80 -10.27 -13.80
CA GLN A 33 19.46 -11.07 -14.96
C GLN A 33 20.68 -11.93 -15.30
N THR A 34 20.53 -13.26 -15.32
CA THR A 34 21.66 -14.17 -15.50
C THR A 34 21.89 -14.49 -16.97
N LYS A 35 20.90 -15.10 -17.63
CA LYS A 35 20.98 -15.47 -19.06
C LYS A 35 19.59 -15.42 -19.70
N GLY A 36 19.47 -14.67 -20.80
CA GLY A 36 18.21 -14.56 -21.55
C GLY A 36 17.06 -14.10 -20.64
N ASP A 37 16.00 -14.90 -20.57
CA ASP A 37 14.80 -14.67 -19.77
C ASP A 37 14.91 -15.16 -18.31
N THR A 38 16.11 -15.52 -17.86
CA THR A 38 16.36 -16.06 -16.51
C THR A 38 16.84 -14.98 -15.57
N TYR A 39 16.17 -14.89 -14.42
CA TYR A 39 16.44 -13.90 -13.38
C TYR A 39 16.78 -14.57 -12.05
N LEU A 40 17.70 -13.95 -11.31
CA LEU A 40 17.95 -14.25 -9.90
C LEU A 40 17.01 -13.40 -9.04
N LEU A 41 16.12 -14.05 -8.31
CA LEU A 41 15.08 -13.43 -7.50
C LEU A 41 15.31 -13.72 -6.02
N GLN A 42 15.17 -12.70 -5.18
CA GLN A 42 15.06 -12.86 -3.74
C GLN A 42 13.58 -12.94 -3.36
N VAL A 43 13.21 -14.05 -2.73
CA VAL A 43 11.84 -14.35 -2.30
C VAL A 43 11.88 -14.71 -0.82
N GLY A 44 11.49 -13.75 0.03
CA GLY A 44 11.74 -13.83 1.47
C GLY A 44 13.25 -13.91 1.77
N SER A 45 13.67 -14.94 2.50
CA SER A 45 15.08 -15.19 2.83
C SER A 45 15.83 -16.02 1.78
N LYS A 46 15.16 -16.58 0.77
CA LYS A 46 15.79 -17.45 -0.23
C LYS A 46 16.05 -16.71 -1.53
N GLN A 47 17.11 -17.12 -2.22
CA GLN A 47 17.36 -16.74 -3.60
C GLN A 47 16.97 -17.90 -4.50
N ILE A 48 16.24 -17.62 -5.57
CA ILE A 48 15.82 -18.60 -6.56
C ILE A 48 16.16 -18.09 -7.95
N GLN A 49 16.50 -18.99 -8.87
CA GLN A 49 16.56 -18.67 -10.29
C GLN A 49 15.25 -19.09 -10.94
N SER A 50 14.65 -18.20 -11.72
CA SER A 50 13.42 -18.48 -12.45
C SER A 50 13.44 -17.79 -13.80
N LYS A 51 12.81 -18.44 -14.78
CA LYS A 51 12.47 -17.80 -16.05
C LYS A 51 11.25 -16.90 -15.87
N SER A 52 11.21 -15.80 -16.59
CA SER A 52 10.06 -14.90 -16.65
C SER A 52 9.81 -14.47 -18.09
N HIS A 53 8.59 -14.65 -18.56
CA HIS A 53 8.15 -14.13 -19.88
C HIS A 53 7.84 -12.64 -19.83
N LYS A 54 7.69 -12.07 -18.63
CA LYS A 54 7.59 -10.63 -18.41
C LYS A 54 8.97 -10.09 -18.09
N GLU A 55 9.36 -8.99 -18.74
CA GLU A 55 10.61 -8.30 -18.42
C GLU A 55 10.58 -7.79 -16.98
N LEU A 56 11.65 -8.09 -16.24
CA LEU A 56 11.82 -7.68 -14.85
C LEU A 56 13.01 -6.73 -14.75
N PHE A 57 12.82 -5.62 -14.04
CA PHE A 57 13.87 -4.61 -13.87
C PHE A 57 14.78 -4.96 -12.69
N ILE A 58 16.08 -4.91 -12.90
CA ILE A 58 17.09 -5.18 -11.87
C ILE A 58 16.94 -4.16 -10.72
N GLY A 59 16.96 -4.63 -9.48
CA GLY A 59 16.79 -3.80 -8.28
C GLY A 59 15.33 -3.52 -7.92
N GLN A 60 14.39 -3.67 -8.87
CA GLN A 60 12.96 -3.42 -8.64
C GLN A 60 12.35 -4.49 -7.72
N LYS A 61 11.43 -4.03 -6.87
CA LYS A 61 10.59 -4.87 -6.02
C LYS A 61 9.24 -5.10 -6.69
N TYR A 62 8.74 -6.32 -6.58
CA TYR A 62 7.45 -6.76 -7.08
C TYR A 62 6.66 -7.45 -5.96
N TRP A 63 5.35 -7.37 -6.05
CA TRP A 63 4.44 -8.32 -5.41
C TRP A 63 4.14 -9.45 -6.37
N GLY A 64 3.88 -10.65 -5.84
CA GLY A 64 3.42 -11.78 -6.64
C GLY A 64 2.81 -12.89 -5.81
N GLU A 65 2.00 -13.72 -6.45
CA GLU A 65 1.40 -14.89 -5.83
C GLU A 65 2.24 -16.14 -6.11
N MET A 66 2.37 -16.99 -5.10
CA MET A 66 3.00 -18.29 -5.25
C MET A 66 1.94 -19.35 -5.59
N GLY A 67 2.16 -20.06 -6.69
CA GLY A 67 1.38 -21.22 -7.08
C GLY A 67 2.24 -22.45 -7.27
N LYS A 68 1.59 -23.58 -7.55
CA LYS A 68 2.25 -24.79 -8.05
C LYS A 68 1.89 -24.98 -9.53
N SER A 69 2.85 -25.42 -10.34
CA SER A 69 2.57 -25.93 -11.69
C SER A 69 1.83 -27.27 -11.61
N SER A 70 1.27 -27.71 -12.74
CA SER A 70 0.70 -29.06 -12.88
C SER A 70 1.71 -30.17 -12.57
N LEU A 71 3.01 -29.88 -12.70
CA LEU A 71 4.13 -30.77 -12.40
C LEU A 71 4.66 -30.63 -10.95
N GLY A 72 4.00 -29.81 -10.12
CA GLY A 72 4.35 -29.62 -8.70
C GLY A 72 5.47 -28.62 -8.42
N HIS A 73 6.07 -28.00 -9.45
CA HIS A 73 7.09 -26.96 -9.28
C HIS A 73 6.47 -25.65 -8.77
N ILE A 74 7.22 -24.89 -7.96
CA ILE A 74 6.80 -23.55 -7.50
C ILE A 74 6.80 -22.60 -8.71
N THR A 75 5.70 -21.88 -8.91
CA THR A 75 5.56 -20.84 -9.94
C THR A 75 5.18 -19.52 -9.28
N LEU A 76 5.81 -18.42 -9.69
CA LEU A 76 5.40 -17.07 -9.32
C LEU A 76 4.48 -16.50 -10.41
N ARG A 77 3.36 -15.92 -10.02
CA ARG A 77 2.35 -15.38 -10.93
C ARG A 77 1.93 -13.97 -10.50
N ASN A 78 1.28 -13.26 -11.42
CA ASN A 78 0.72 -11.93 -11.17
C ASN A 78 1.77 -10.95 -10.62
N LEU A 79 2.95 -10.89 -11.25
CA LEU A 79 4.03 -10.00 -10.79
C LEU A 79 3.67 -8.54 -11.06
N ILE A 80 3.42 -7.77 -10.00
CA ILE A 80 3.09 -6.35 -10.09
C ILE A 80 4.18 -5.54 -9.39
N PRO A 81 4.80 -4.54 -10.06
CA PRO A 81 5.79 -3.67 -9.44
C PRO A 81 5.24 -2.99 -8.18
N GLN A 82 6.07 -2.89 -7.14
CA GLN A 82 5.75 -2.06 -5.98
C GLN A 82 5.84 -0.58 -6.33
N PRO A 83 4.90 0.25 -5.84
CA PRO A 83 5.00 1.70 -6.00
C PRO A 83 6.17 2.25 -5.17
N ASN A 84 6.81 3.30 -5.69
CA ASN A 84 8.00 3.89 -5.07
C ASN A 84 7.69 4.50 -3.70
N ILE A 85 6.45 4.94 -3.49
CA ILE A 85 5.99 5.50 -2.22
C ILE A 85 6.26 4.58 -1.01
N LEU A 86 6.29 3.24 -1.18
CA LEU A 86 6.64 2.32 -0.10
C LEU A 86 8.07 2.50 0.41
N GLU A 87 9.02 2.80 -0.49
CA GLU A 87 10.39 3.08 -0.08
C GLU A 87 10.49 4.44 0.60
N SER A 88 9.83 5.47 0.05
CA SER A 88 9.81 6.81 0.64
C SER A 88 9.28 6.81 2.07
N PHE A 89 8.22 6.04 2.34
CA PHE A 89 7.62 5.95 3.67
C PHE A 89 8.39 5.03 4.63
N SER A 90 9.14 4.04 4.13
CA SER A 90 9.97 3.19 4.98
C SER A 90 11.10 3.94 5.69
N LYS A 91 11.50 5.08 5.12
CA LYS A 91 12.51 6.00 5.66
C LYS A 91 11.86 7.30 6.17
N ALA A 92 10.54 7.31 6.36
CA ALA A 92 9.82 8.52 6.74
C ALA A 92 10.34 9.05 8.09
N PRO A 93 10.79 10.32 8.15
CA PRO A 93 11.16 10.95 9.41
C PRO A 93 9.94 11.18 10.31
N LEU A 94 8.74 11.12 9.73
CA LEU A 94 7.47 11.30 10.41
C LEU A 94 6.64 10.02 10.34
N GLN A 95 6.37 9.43 11.50
CA GLN A 95 5.43 8.33 11.66
C GLN A 95 4.27 8.82 12.53
N PHE A 96 3.05 8.65 12.04
CA PHE A 96 1.86 9.02 12.80
C PHE A 96 1.44 7.87 13.69
N SER A 97 1.28 8.16 14.98
CA SER A 97 0.55 7.29 15.88
C SER A 97 -0.96 7.41 15.61
N LEU A 98 -1.73 6.44 16.11
CA LEU A 98 -3.20 6.51 16.05
C LEU A 98 -3.75 7.69 16.86
N GLN A 99 -3.02 8.12 17.89
CA GLN A 99 -3.39 9.26 18.72
C GLN A 99 -3.27 10.57 17.95
N ASP A 100 -2.18 10.75 17.20
CA ASP A 100 -2.00 11.93 16.32
C ASP A 100 -3.15 12.06 15.31
N LEU A 101 -3.66 10.93 14.81
CA LEU A 101 -4.80 10.91 13.88
C LEU A 101 -6.14 11.23 14.55
N GLN A 102 -6.30 10.87 15.83
CA GLN A 102 -7.50 11.20 16.59
C GLN A 102 -7.56 12.70 16.87
N GLU A 103 -6.45 13.29 17.31
CA GLU A 103 -6.33 14.73 17.56
C GLU A 103 -6.53 15.56 16.28
N LEU A 104 -5.99 15.11 15.15
CA LEU A 104 -6.26 15.73 13.83
C LEU A 104 -7.73 15.61 13.40
N GLY A 105 -8.41 14.53 13.82
CA GLY A 105 -9.81 14.27 13.51
C GLY A 105 -10.82 15.04 14.39
N GLU A 106 -10.39 15.59 15.52
CA GLU A 106 -11.21 16.48 16.37
C GLU A 106 -11.37 17.87 15.75
N GLN A 107 -10.55 18.22 14.76
CA GLN A 107 -10.74 19.42 13.97
C GLN A 107 -11.90 19.27 12.97
N LYS A 108 -12.63 20.36 12.71
CA LYS A 108 -13.77 20.37 11.77
C LYS A 108 -13.41 19.86 10.37
N ASP A 109 -12.16 20.05 9.94
CA ASP A 109 -11.63 19.50 8.70
C ASP A 109 -10.21 18.96 8.90
N ILE A 110 -10.08 17.63 8.83
CA ILE A 110 -8.80 16.93 8.96
C ILE A 110 -7.79 17.33 7.86
N PHE A 111 -8.25 17.72 6.66
CA PHE A 111 -7.34 18.11 5.58
C PHE A 111 -6.69 19.47 5.88
N GLU A 112 -7.45 20.42 6.39
CA GLU A 112 -6.92 21.74 6.77
C GLU A 112 -6.01 21.64 7.99
N GLY A 113 -6.42 20.92 9.04
CA GLY A 113 -5.58 20.70 10.23
C GLY A 113 -4.26 20.00 9.87
N PHE A 114 -4.30 19.03 8.96
CA PHE A 114 -3.10 18.35 8.46
C PHE A 114 -2.19 19.28 7.64
N LYS A 115 -2.77 20.17 6.82
CA LYS A 115 -2.02 21.17 6.04
C LYS A 115 -1.23 22.09 6.95
N ASP A 116 -1.86 22.61 7.99
CA ASP A 116 -1.25 23.56 8.91
C ASP A 116 -0.13 22.89 9.71
N PHE A 117 -0.39 21.67 10.20
CA PHE A 117 0.62 20.84 10.85
C PHE A 117 1.85 20.58 9.96
N LEU A 118 1.64 20.13 8.71
CA LEU A 118 2.74 19.86 7.79
C LEU A 118 3.52 21.14 7.44
N SER A 119 2.83 22.28 7.31
CA SER A 119 3.46 23.57 7.01
C SER A 119 4.39 24.01 8.15
N GLN A 120 3.96 23.85 9.39
CA GLN A 120 4.78 24.13 10.57
C GLN A 120 5.99 23.20 10.64
N LYS A 121 5.79 21.89 10.43
CA LYS A 121 6.88 20.91 10.43
C LYS A 121 7.90 21.18 9.32
N LEU A 122 7.44 21.55 8.13
CA LEU A 122 8.31 21.86 6.99
C LEU A 122 9.21 23.06 7.28
N ALA A 123 8.68 24.11 7.93
CA ALA A 123 9.45 25.29 8.30
C ALA A 123 10.60 24.99 9.27
N THR A 124 10.51 23.87 10.01
CA THR A 124 11.52 23.44 10.99
C THR A 124 12.28 22.18 10.55
N ALA A 125 12.19 21.77 9.29
CA ALA A 125 12.84 20.55 8.79
C ALA A 125 14.37 20.64 8.98
N GLN A 126 14.97 19.56 9.48
CA GLN A 126 16.40 19.51 9.86
C GLN A 126 17.29 18.89 8.77
N SER A 127 16.69 18.27 7.76
CA SER A 127 17.41 17.63 6.66
C SER A 127 16.72 17.83 5.31
N LYS A 128 17.48 17.63 4.22
CA LYS A 128 16.94 17.67 2.85
C LYS A 128 15.89 16.58 2.65
N GLU A 129 16.14 15.39 3.21
CA GLU A 129 15.25 14.23 3.14
C GLU A 129 13.93 14.52 3.83
N GLU A 130 13.97 15.11 5.03
CA GLU A 130 12.77 15.52 5.76
C GLU A 130 11.99 16.61 5.02
N PHE A 131 12.70 17.63 4.52
CA PHE A 131 12.08 18.69 3.73
C PHE A 131 11.38 18.14 2.48
N LEU A 132 12.03 17.24 1.73
CA LEU A 132 11.47 16.60 0.55
C LEU A 132 10.25 15.73 0.89
N PHE A 133 10.31 14.98 2.00
CA PHE A 133 9.21 14.15 2.44
C PHE A 133 7.98 14.98 2.81
N LEU A 134 8.15 15.99 3.66
CA LEU A 134 7.07 16.90 4.09
C LEU A 134 6.50 17.70 2.91
N SER A 135 7.35 18.13 1.98
CA SER A 135 6.92 18.81 0.75
C SER A 135 6.06 17.90 -0.13
N ASN A 136 6.44 16.62 -0.28
CA ASN A 136 5.62 15.65 -1.02
C ASN A 136 4.26 15.42 -0.37
N LEU A 137 4.19 15.37 0.96
CA LEU A 137 2.92 15.29 1.69
C LEU A 137 2.03 16.52 1.42
N LEU A 138 2.60 17.73 1.46
CA LEU A 138 1.87 18.97 1.15
C LEU A 138 1.42 19.03 -0.31
N LEU A 139 2.23 18.57 -1.26
CA LEU A 139 1.85 18.49 -2.67
C LEU A 139 0.73 17.46 -2.92
N GLY A 140 0.79 16.32 -2.23
CA GLY A 140 -0.29 15.34 -2.21
C GLY A 140 -1.58 15.97 -1.69
N LEU A 141 -1.49 16.70 -0.58
CA LEU A 141 -2.63 17.38 0.04
C LEU A 141 -3.22 18.46 -0.86
N LYS A 142 -2.38 19.26 -1.54
CA LYS A 142 -2.80 20.20 -2.60
C LYS A 142 -3.56 19.50 -3.73
N SER A 143 -3.22 18.24 -4.03
CA SER A 143 -3.94 17.39 -5.01
C SER A 143 -5.20 16.71 -4.43
N GLY A 144 -5.57 17.07 -3.20
CA GLY A 144 -6.70 16.53 -2.44
C GLY A 144 -6.42 15.18 -1.79
N VAL A 145 -5.16 14.74 -1.70
CA VAL A 145 -4.75 13.44 -1.17
C VAL A 145 -3.98 13.60 0.14
N LEU A 146 -4.61 13.23 1.24
CA LEU A 146 -3.94 13.11 2.53
C LEU A 146 -3.24 11.75 2.59
N SER A 147 -1.95 11.71 2.93
CA SER A 147 -1.16 10.47 3.01
C SER A 147 -0.57 10.30 4.41
N LEU A 148 -0.68 9.10 4.97
CA LEU A 148 -0.26 8.77 6.33
C LEU A 148 0.43 7.41 6.36
N THR A 149 1.45 7.29 7.19
CA THR A 149 1.94 5.98 7.63
C THR A 149 1.05 5.49 8.76
N ILE A 150 0.55 4.26 8.66
CA ILE A 150 0.00 3.55 9.82
C ILE A 150 1.16 2.76 10.45
N THR A 151 1.39 3.03 11.73
CA THR A 151 2.49 2.56 12.61
C THR A 151 3.04 1.14 12.34
N GLU A 152 4.33 0.96 12.69
CA GLU A 152 5.16 -0.28 12.74
C GLU A 152 5.28 -1.15 11.48
N LYS A 153 4.32 -1.10 10.56
CA LYS A 153 4.17 -2.10 9.49
C LYS A 153 4.50 -1.59 8.09
N ASN A 154 4.98 -0.35 7.98
CA ASN A 154 5.24 0.35 6.71
C ASN A 154 4.01 0.32 5.78
N GLU A 155 2.84 0.46 6.37
CA GLU A 155 1.56 0.54 5.66
C GLU A 155 1.23 2.00 5.44
N ILE A 156 0.75 2.32 4.25
CA ILE A 156 0.45 3.69 3.87
C ILE A 156 -1.05 3.78 3.61
N LEU A 157 -1.68 4.75 4.24
CA LEU A 157 -3.06 5.13 3.98
C LEU A 157 -3.09 6.46 3.25
N GLN A 158 -3.68 6.46 2.07
CA GLN A 158 -4.03 7.66 1.35
C GLN A 158 -5.54 7.86 1.33
N MET A 159 -6.01 9.08 1.53
CA MET A 159 -7.44 9.42 1.54
C MET A 159 -7.68 10.65 0.66
N LYS A 160 -8.78 10.62 -0.09
CA LYS A 160 -9.21 11.70 -0.97
C LYS A 160 -10.71 11.88 -0.88
N LYS A 161 -11.13 13.12 -0.61
CA LYS A 161 -12.55 13.51 -0.65
C LYS A 161 -12.99 13.56 -2.13
N ILE A 162 -14.01 12.79 -2.49
CA ILE A 162 -14.54 12.73 -3.87
C ILE A 162 -15.85 13.53 -3.98
N GLY A 163 -16.60 13.62 -2.89
CA GLY A 163 -17.83 14.42 -2.81
C GLY A 163 -18.18 14.73 -1.35
N ALA A 164 -19.33 15.36 -1.13
CA ALA A 164 -19.77 15.77 0.21
C ALA A 164 -19.82 14.61 1.21
N ASN A 165 -20.28 13.43 0.76
CA ASN A 165 -20.48 12.24 1.59
C ASN A 165 -19.69 11.03 1.12
N THR A 166 -18.70 11.21 0.24
CA THR A 166 -17.94 10.11 -0.36
C THR A 166 -16.44 10.35 -0.22
N MET A 167 -15.76 9.36 0.37
CA MET A 167 -14.32 9.33 0.57
C MET A 167 -13.75 8.13 -0.18
N ARG A 168 -12.71 8.36 -0.97
CA ARG A 168 -11.88 7.28 -1.52
C ARG A 168 -10.63 7.14 -0.68
N PHE A 169 -10.23 5.90 -0.41
CA PHE A 169 -8.96 5.61 0.23
C PHE A 169 -8.16 4.58 -0.57
N SER A 170 -6.85 4.59 -0.38
CA SER A 170 -5.93 3.58 -0.88
C SER A 170 -5.02 3.16 0.26
N ALA A 171 -5.14 1.90 0.67
CA ALA A 171 -4.25 1.28 1.65
C ALA A 171 -3.18 0.49 0.90
N ILE A 172 -1.95 0.97 0.94
CA ILE A 172 -0.80 0.38 0.26
C ILE A 172 -0.06 -0.46 1.28
N MET A 173 -0.20 -1.78 1.17
CA MET A 173 0.24 -2.71 2.19
C MET A 173 1.33 -3.65 1.63
N PRO A 174 2.50 -3.78 2.29
CA PRO A 174 3.55 -4.67 1.83
C PRO A 174 3.11 -6.14 1.65
N SER A 175 2.13 -6.58 2.45
CA SER A 175 1.61 -7.96 2.50
C SER A 175 0.41 -8.25 1.61
N LEU A 176 -0.37 -7.25 1.22
CA LEU A 176 -1.66 -7.44 0.53
C LEU A 176 -1.71 -6.77 -0.85
N GLY A 177 -0.69 -5.99 -1.20
CA GLY A 177 -0.76 -5.06 -2.32
C GLY A 177 -1.56 -3.81 -1.96
N ILE A 178 -2.09 -3.16 -2.99
CA ILE A 178 -2.96 -2.00 -2.84
C ILE A 178 -4.41 -2.46 -2.68
N ILE A 179 -5.08 -1.91 -1.67
CA ILE A 179 -6.52 -2.01 -1.46
C ILE A 179 -7.10 -0.62 -1.63
N GLU A 180 -7.80 -0.39 -2.74
CA GLU A 180 -8.59 0.83 -2.94
C GLU A 180 -9.98 0.60 -2.35
N GLY A 181 -10.53 1.60 -1.67
CA GLY A 181 -11.90 1.54 -1.20
C GLY A 181 -12.62 2.87 -1.34
N GLU A 182 -13.94 2.78 -1.49
CA GLU A 182 -14.81 3.94 -1.51
C GLU A 182 -15.86 3.80 -0.42
N ILE A 183 -15.88 4.78 0.48
CA ILE A 183 -16.83 4.90 1.58
C ILE A 183 -17.84 5.96 1.19
N SER A 184 -19.11 5.57 1.16
CA SER A 184 -20.23 6.50 0.95
C SER A 184 -21.13 6.53 2.19
N ILE A 185 -21.28 7.71 2.77
CA ILE A 185 -22.11 7.95 3.96
C ILE A 185 -23.54 8.23 3.48
N THR A 186 -24.48 7.38 3.87
CA THR A 186 -25.90 7.54 3.53
C THR A 186 -26.77 7.49 4.78
N LYS A 187 -28.00 8.02 4.71
CA LYS A 187 -28.97 7.98 5.81
C LYS A 187 -29.27 6.53 6.30
N GLY A 188 -29.08 5.52 5.45
CA GLY A 188 -29.29 4.10 5.75
C GLY A 188 -28.04 3.34 6.23
N GLY A 189 -26.95 4.05 6.52
CA GLY A 189 -25.66 3.50 6.94
C GLY A 189 -24.52 3.76 5.96
N ASN A 190 -23.30 3.48 6.38
CA ASN A 190 -22.10 3.68 5.56
C ASN A 190 -21.93 2.50 4.59
N ALA A 191 -21.87 2.77 3.30
CA ALA A 191 -21.57 1.77 2.27
C ALA A 191 -20.07 1.73 1.99
N LEU A 192 -19.53 0.53 1.78
CA LEU A 192 -18.12 0.33 1.43
C LEU A 192 -18.01 -0.54 0.18
N SER A 193 -17.27 -0.07 -0.82
CA SER A 193 -16.79 -0.91 -1.92
C SER A 193 -15.27 -1.02 -1.85
N LEU A 194 -14.73 -2.18 -2.23
CA LEU A 194 -13.29 -2.44 -2.23
C LEU A 194 -12.83 -2.96 -3.59
N LYS A 195 -11.64 -2.56 -4.00
CA LYS A 195 -10.87 -3.14 -5.09
C LYS A 195 -9.53 -3.62 -4.58
N VAL A 196 -9.09 -4.79 -5.03
CA VAL A 196 -7.83 -5.41 -4.60
C VAL A 196 -7.06 -5.97 -5.78
N MET A 197 -5.73 -6.02 -5.65
CA MET A 197 -4.84 -6.45 -6.74
C MET A 197 -4.78 -7.96 -6.94
N TYR A 198 -5.11 -8.76 -5.93
CA TYR A 198 -4.85 -10.19 -5.87
C TYR A 198 -6.07 -10.98 -5.39
N GLU A 199 -6.27 -12.18 -5.96
CA GLU A 199 -7.38 -13.06 -5.55
C GLU A 199 -7.17 -13.60 -4.14
N SER A 200 -5.91 -13.87 -3.76
CA SER A 200 -5.55 -14.21 -2.38
C SER A 200 -5.98 -13.13 -1.38
N THR A 201 -5.73 -11.85 -1.70
CA THR A 201 -6.19 -10.70 -0.89
C THR A 201 -7.72 -10.62 -0.85
N LYS A 202 -8.40 -10.82 -1.99
CA LYS A 202 -9.87 -10.83 -2.05
C LYS A 202 -10.47 -11.92 -1.15
N ALA A 203 -10.02 -13.16 -1.33
CA ALA A 203 -10.49 -14.31 -0.55
C ALA A 203 -10.24 -14.12 0.95
N LEU A 204 -9.13 -13.48 1.32
CA LEU A 204 -8.85 -13.12 2.71
C LEU A 204 -9.91 -12.17 3.28
N LEU A 205 -10.19 -11.08 2.57
CA LEU A 205 -11.14 -10.07 3.02
C LEU A 205 -12.56 -10.65 3.10
N GLU A 206 -12.97 -11.46 2.12
CA GLU A 206 -14.27 -12.14 2.10
C GLU A 206 -14.45 -13.10 3.28
N LYS A 207 -13.39 -13.82 3.68
CA LYS A 207 -13.43 -14.69 4.87
C LYS A 207 -13.55 -13.92 6.18
N ASN A 208 -13.20 -12.63 6.19
CA ASN A 208 -13.05 -11.82 7.40
C ASN A 208 -13.97 -10.59 7.40
N LEU A 209 -15.04 -10.60 6.61
CA LEU A 209 -16.00 -9.49 6.50
C LEU A 209 -16.61 -9.09 7.84
N SER A 210 -16.79 -10.05 8.76
CA SER A 210 -17.31 -9.80 10.10
C SER A 210 -16.46 -8.84 10.94
N LEU A 211 -15.17 -8.67 10.59
CA LEU A 211 -14.27 -7.71 11.24
C LEU A 211 -14.52 -6.26 10.80
N LEU A 212 -15.17 -6.07 9.64
CA LEU A 212 -15.48 -4.79 9.01
C LEU A 212 -16.80 -4.18 9.54
N LYS A 213 -16.97 -4.20 10.87
CA LYS A 213 -18.14 -3.61 11.54
C LYS A 213 -18.27 -2.11 11.22
N GLY A 214 -19.51 -1.65 11.07
CA GLY A 214 -19.83 -0.24 10.79
C GLY A 214 -19.98 0.12 9.31
N PHE A 215 -19.75 -0.83 8.40
CA PHE A 215 -19.96 -0.66 6.97
C PHE A 215 -20.82 -1.77 6.39
N LYS A 216 -21.75 -1.41 5.51
CA LYS A 216 -22.42 -2.34 4.60
C LYS A 216 -21.50 -2.53 3.39
N LEU A 217 -20.79 -3.64 3.34
CA LEU A 217 -19.96 -3.96 2.18
C LEU A 217 -20.86 -4.22 0.98
N SER A 218 -20.65 -3.48 -0.10
CA SER A 218 -21.37 -3.65 -1.37
C SER A 218 -20.68 -4.66 -2.28
N LYS A 219 -19.35 -4.59 -2.43
CA LYS A 219 -18.58 -5.45 -3.35
C LYS A 219 -17.09 -5.44 -3.04
N ILE A 220 -16.42 -6.57 -3.30
CA ILE A 220 -14.95 -6.64 -3.46
C ILE A 220 -14.66 -7.08 -4.90
N THR A 221 -13.89 -6.29 -5.64
CA THR A 221 -13.50 -6.60 -7.03
C THR A 221 -11.99 -6.72 -7.20
N LEU A 222 -11.58 -7.52 -8.18
CA LEU A 222 -10.20 -7.54 -8.62
C LEU A 222 -9.90 -6.37 -9.55
N ASP A 223 -8.76 -5.72 -9.31
CA ASP A 223 -8.17 -4.72 -10.20
C ASP A 223 -6.65 -4.74 -10.00
N SER A 224 -5.91 -5.30 -10.96
CA SER A 224 -4.44 -5.35 -10.91
C SER A 224 -3.78 -4.03 -11.32
N SER A 225 -4.56 -3.04 -11.77
CA SER A 225 -4.07 -1.75 -12.26
C SER A 225 -4.06 -0.66 -11.18
N LEU A 226 -4.44 -1.01 -9.94
CA LEU A 226 -4.47 -0.08 -8.81
C LEU A 226 -3.10 0.57 -8.60
N LYS A 227 -3.15 1.87 -8.30
CA LYS A 227 -1.99 2.72 -8.00
C LYS A 227 -2.28 3.53 -6.73
N PRO A 228 -1.25 4.09 -6.08
CA PRO A 228 -1.44 5.12 -5.06
C PRO A 228 -2.30 6.27 -5.61
N LEU A 229 -3.11 6.88 -4.75
CA LEU A 229 -3.86 8.10 -5.08
C LEU A 229 -2.92 9.28 -5.37
N TYR A 230 -1.72 9.25 -4.79
CA TYR A 230 -0.65 10.20 -5.06
C TYR A 230 0.71 9.47 -5.01
N GLU A 231 1.57 9.70 -5.99
CA GLU A 231 2.94 9.18 -6.03
C GLU A 231 3.93 10.26 -5.62
N PHE A 232 4.90 9.88 -4.80
CA PHE A 232 5.94 10.80 -4.32
C PHE A 232 6.96 11.04 -5.42
N LYS A 233 7.41 12.29 -5.53
CA LYS A 233 8.39 12.72 -6.53
C LYS A 233 9.74 12.97 -5.85
N GLU A 234 10.81 12.56 -6.51
CA GLU A 234 12.18 12.85 -6.07
C GLU A 234 12.56 14.32 -6.29
N SER A 235 12.00 14.95 -7.33
CA SER A 235 12.12 16.39 -7.59
C SER A 235 10.78 17.08 -7.42
N LEU A 236 10.78 18.17 -6.65
CA LEU A 236 9.60 19.03 -6.45
C LEU A 236 9.39 20.02 -7.60
N LEU A 237 10.44 20.29 -8.38
CA LEU A 237 10.40 21.19 -9.53
C LEU A 237 10.27 20.37 -10.80
N ASP A 238 9.26 20.69 -11.60
CA ASP A 238 9.21 20.29 -13.01
C ASP A 238 9.99 21.33 -13.81
N VAL A 239 11.27 21.06 -14.06
CA VAL A 239 12.16 21.96 -14.82
C VAL A 239 11.97 21.86 -16.34
N ARG A 240 10.90 21.23 -16.80
CA ARG A 240 10.49 21.26 -18.20
C ARG A 240 9.55 22.44 -18.41
N GLY A 241 10.16 23.62 -18.58
CA GLY A 241 9.54 24.78 -19.22
C GLY A 241 9.61 24.65 -20.74
#